data_AF-A0A8D2GIH6-F1
#
_entry.id   AF-A0A8D2GIH6-F1
#
_cell.length_a   1.000
_cell.length_b   1.000
_cell.length_c   1.000
_cell.angle_alpha   90.00
_cell.angle_beta   90.00
_cell.angle_gamma   90.00
#
_symmetry.space_group_name_H-M   'P 1'
#
loop_
_entity.id
_entity.type
_entity.pdbx_description
1 polymer ?
#
loop_
_entity_poly.entity_id
_entity_poly.type
_entity_poly.pdbx_seq_one_letter_code
_entity_poly.pdbx_strand_id
1 'polypeptide(L)'
;IEKIEMPQPVSIQDINHRVWVLQDQILIAVPRKDRVSPVTISLISCRHVETLEKDRGNPIYLGLNGLNLCLMCAKAGDQPTLQLKEKDIMDLYNQPEPVKSFLFYHSQSGRNSTFESVAFPGWFIAVSSEGGCPLILTQELGKANTTDFGLTMLF
;
A
#
# COMPACT_ATOMS: atom_id res chain seq x y z
N ILE A 1 27.87 -10.86 -8.07
CA ILE A 1 27.34 -10.03 -6.96
C ILE A 1 25.89 -9.75 -7.32
N GLU A 2 24.93 -10.38 -6.65
CA GLU A 2 23.52 -10.02 -6.83
C GLU A 2 23.35 -8.58 -6.34
N LYS A 3 22.70 -7.75 -7.15
CA LYS A 3 22.40 -6.38 -6.78
C LYS A 3 21.31 -6.43 -5.70
N ILE A 4 21.64 -5.99 -4.49
CA ILE A 4 20.65 -5.87 -3.42
C ILE A 4 19.66 -4.78 -3.85
N GLU A 5 18.41 -5.18 -4.06
CA GLU A 5 17.32 -4.24 -4.29
C GLU A 5 16.97 -3.55 -2.97
N MET A 6 16.88 -2.23 -3.00
CA MET A 6 16.57 -1.42 -1.83
C MET A 6 15.14 -0.90 -1.93
N PRO A 7 14.37 -0.85 -0.82
CA PRO A 7 13.05 -0.28 -0.83
C PRO A 7 13.09 1.18 -1.29
N GLN A 8 12.18 1.54 -2.17
CA GLN A 8 12.07 2.88 -2.76
C GLN A 8 11.14 3.74 -1.91
N PRO A 9 11.62 4.85 -1.32
CA PRO A 9 10.76 5.75 -0.56
C PRO A 9 9.91 6.61 -1.50
N VAL A 10 8.61 6.70 -1.21
CA VAL A 10 7.63 7.47 -1.96
C VAL A 10 6.71 8.25 -1.04
N SER A 11 6.24 9.39 -1.52
CA SER A 11 5.06 10.07 -0.99
C SER A 11 3.83 9.64 -1.78
N ILE A 12 2.74 9.32 -1.08
CA ILE A 12 1.46 8.92 -1.67
C ILE A 12 0.40 9.99 -1.40
N GLN A 13 -0.35 10.35 -2.44
CA GLN A 13 -1.54 11.21 -2.34
C GLN A 13 -2.66 10.68 -3.23
N ASP A 14 -3.91 10.93 -2.89
CA ASP A 14 -5.05 10.61 -3.74
C ASP A 14 -5.43 11.77 -4.70
N ILE A 15 -6.39 11.54 -5.60
CA ILE A 15 -6.87 12.55 -6.56
C ILE A 15 -7.57 13.75 -5.90
N ASN A 16 -7.97 13.62 -4.62
CA ASN A 16 -8.58 14.69 -3.82
C ASN A 16 -7.53 15.45 -2.99
N HIS A 17 -6.24 15.29 -3.32
CA HIS A 17 -5.10 15.92 -2.63
C HIS A 17 -5.00 15.55 -1.15
N ARG A 18 -5.46 14.35 -0.78
CA ARG A 18 -5.27 13.81 0.57
C ARG A 18 -4.02 12.97 0.62
N VAL A 19 -3.25 13.16 1.69
CA VAL A 19 -1.98 12.47 1.95
C VAL A 19 -2.17 11.47 3.09
N TRP A 20 -1.37 10.40 3.06
CA TRP A 20 -1.40 9.38 4.11
C TRP A 20 -0.62 9.86 5.34
N VAL A 21 -1.21 9.73 6.52
CA VAL A 21 -0.65 10.11 7.81
C VAL A 21 -0.80 8.94 8.78
N LEU A 22 0.21 8.71 9.61
CA LEU A 22 0.14 7.74 10.69
C LEU A 22 -0.41 8.42 11.94
N GLN A 23 -1.53 7.94 12.46
CA GLN A 23 -2.11 8.38 13.72
C GLN A 23 -2.52 7.15 14.53
N ASP A 24 -2.02 7.04 15.77
CA ASP A 24 -2.37 5.94 16.69
C ASP A 24 -2.23 4.52 16.07
N GLN A 25 -1.16 4.30 15.31
CA GLN A 25 -0.88 3.07 14.55
C GLN A 25 -1.88 2.74 13.43
N ILE A 26 -2.63 3.73 12.97
CA ILE A 26 -3.55 3.61 11.84
C ILE A 26 -3.10 4.60 10.76
N LEU A 27 -3.09 4.14 9.51
CA LEU A 27 -2.97 5.07 8.38
C LEU A 27 -4.33 5.71 8.11
N ILE A 28 -4.36 7.03 8.14
CA ILE A 28 -5.50 7.84 7.75
C ILE A 28 -5.15 8.71 6.54
N ALA A 29 -6.16 9.11 5.77
CA ALA A 29 -5.98 10.05 4.67
C ALA A 29 -6.59 11.41 5.01
N VAL A 30 -5.77 12.45 5.00
CA VAL A 30 -6.17 13.81 5.38
C VAL A 30 -5.81 14.82 4.29
N PRO A 31 -6.57 15.92 4.13
CA PRO A 31 -6.21 16.97 3.18
C PRO A 31 -4.80 17.51 3.46
N ARG A 32 -4.00 17.66 2.41
CA ARG A 32 -2.65 18.23 2.53
C ARG A 32 -2.74 19.69 3.00
N LYS A 33 -2.06 20.01 4.11
CA LYS A 33 -1.94 21.35 4.70
C LYS A 33 -0.53 21.53 5.26
N ASP A 34 -0.08 22.76 5.47
CA ASP A 34 1.30 23.08 5.88
C ASP A 34 1.76 22.41 7.18
N ARG A 35 0.82 22.09 8.08
CA ARG A 35 1.12 21.46 9.38
C ARG A 35 1.02 19.93 9.36
N VAL A 36 0.69 19.33 8.23
CA VAL A 36 0.57 17.88 8.09
C VAL A 36 1.91 17.33 7.62
N SER A 37 2.44 16.34 8.33
CA SER A 37 3.61 15.56 7.91
C SER A 37 3.13 14.21 7.34
N PRO A 38 3.15 14.02 6.01
CA PRO A 38 2.80 12.75 5.40
C PRO A 38 3.77 11.64 5.82
N VAL A 39 3.27 10.42 5.90
CA VAL A 39 4.17 9.26 5.99
C VAL A 39 4.92 9.10 4.67
N THR A 40 6.17 8.69 4.77
CA THR A 40 6.89 8.16 3.61
C THR A 40 6.65 6.65 3.55
N ILE A 41 6.27 6.13 2.39
CA ILE A 41 6.05 4.71 2.15
C ILE A 41 7.26 4.13 1.43
N SER A 42 7.78 3.01 1.89
CA SER A 42 8.80 2.22 1.21
C SER A 42 8.12 1.16 0.33
N LEU A 43 8.46 1.11 -0.95
CA LEU A 43 7.99 0.09 -1.89
C LEU A 43 9.14 -0.84 -2.26
N ILE A 44 8.91 -2.15 -2.28
CA ILE A 44 9.86 -3.11 -2.84
C ILE A 44 9.14 -4.23 -3.59
N SER A 45 9.66 -4.58 -4.77
CA SER A 45 9.08 -5.65 -5.58
C SER A 45 9.29 -7.02 -4.93
N CYS A 46 8.29 -7.88 -5.02
CA CYS A 46 8.42 -9.28 -4.62
C CYS A 46 9.42 -9.99 -5.55
N ARG A 47 10.32 -10.79 -4.98
CA ARG A 47 11.25 -11.61 -5.78
C ARG A 47 10.60 -12.83 -6.42
N HIS A 48 9.66 -13.44 -5.71
CA HIS A 48 9.09 -14.75 -6.05
C HIS A 48 7.72 -14.59 -6.73
N VAL A 49 7.70 -14.03 -7.93
CA VAL A 49 6.45 -13.71 -8.66
C VAL A 49 5.82 -14.90 -9.38
N GLU A 50 6.56 -16.00 -9.53
CA GLU A 50 6.18 -17.19 -10.31
C GLU A 50 4.92 -17.90 -9.81
N THR A 51 4.62 -17.78 -8.51
CA THR A 51 3.44 -18.38 -7.88
C THR A 51 2.24 -17.43 -7.79
N LEU A 52 2.40 -16.20 -8.28
CA LEU A 52 1.40 -15.15 -8.21
C LEU A 52 0.65 -15.03 -9.55
N GLU A 53 -0.59 -14.54 -9.48
CA GLU A 53 -1.37 -14.27 -10.69
C GLU A 53 -0.66 -13.25 -11.59
N LYS A 54 -0.68 -13.52 -12.89
CA LYS A 54 -0.08 -12.67 -13.92
C LYS A 54 -1.06 -11.58 -14.34
N ASP A 55 -0.54 -10.54 -15.00
CA ASP A 55 -1.33 -9.47 -15.62
C ASP A 55 -2.19 -8.61 -14.67
N ARG A 56 -1.88 -8.62 -13.37
CA ARG A 56 -2.55 -7.78 -12.35
C ARG A 56 -1.75 -6.55 -11.90
N GLY A 57 -0.51 -6.42 -12.36
CA GLY A 57 0.45 -5.41 -11.92
C GLY A 57 1.68 -6.03 -11.25
N ASN A 58 2.59 -5.18 -10.78
CA ASN A 58 3.80 -5.60 -10.10
C ASN A 58 3.48 -5.96 -8.63
N PRO A 59 3.74 -7.18 -8.15
CA PRO A 59 3.54 -7.52 -6.75
C PRO A 59 4.59 -6.82 -5.89
N ILE A 60 4.14 -5.99 -4.95
CA ILE A 60 5.02 -5.21 -4.08
C ILE A 60 4.64 -5.36 -2.61
N TYR A 61 5.63 -5.21 -1.73
CA TYR A 61 5.42 -4.94 -0.31
C TYR A 61 5.39 -3.42 -0.08
N LEU A 62 4.54 -2.97 0.85
CA LEU A 62 4.49 -1.57 1.30
C LEU A 62 4.84 -1.49 2.78
N GLY A 63 5.93 -0.80 3.09
CA GLY A 63 6.39 -0.48 4.44
C GLY A 63 6.28 1.01 4.73
N LEU A 64 6.28 1.41 6.00
CA LEU A 64 6.45 2.82 6.38
C LEU A 64 7.95 3.10 6.53
N ASN A 65 8.48 4.01 5.73
CA ASN A 65 9.91 4.26 5.67
C ASN A 65 10.45 4.73 7.03
N GLY A 66 11.53 4.08 7.49
CA GLY A 66 12.12 4.35 8.81
C GLY A 66 11.34 3.80 10.00
N LEU A 67 10.25 3.07 9.76
CA LEU A 67 9.46 2.37 10.77
C LEU A 67 9.41 0.87 10.45
N ASN A 68 9.44 0.03 11.47
CA ASN A 68 9.25 -1.42 11.32
C ASN A 68 7.76 -1.76 11.20
N LEU A 69 7.04 -1.11 10.28
CA LEU A 69 5.62 -1.31 10.06
C LEU A 69 5.35 -1.55 8.58
N CYS A 70 4.64 -2.64 8.27
CA CYS A 70 4.21 -2.97 6.91
C CYS A 70 2.70 -3.07 6.81
N LEU A 71 2.16 -2.74 5.64
CA LEU A 71 0.74 -2.92 5.34
C LEU A 71 0.44 -4.41 5.18
N MET A 72 -0.61 -4.87 5.83
CA MET A 72 -1.10 -6.24 5.78
C MET A 72 -2.61 -6.26 5.58
N CYS A 73 -3.08 -7.12 4.69
CA CYS A 73 -4.48 -7.49 4.60
C CYS A 73 -4.77 -8.64 5.59
N ALA A 74 -5.72 -8.44 6.49
CA ALA A 74 -6.21 -9.45 7.42
C ALA A 74 -7.68 -9.75 7.15
N LYS A 75 -8.11 -10.99 7.33
CA LYS A 75 -9.55 -11.30 7.42
C LYS A 75 -10.05 -10.89 8.81
N ALA A 76 -11.05 -10.02 8.88
CA ALA A 76 -11.71 -9.64 10.13
C ALA A 76 -13.22 -9.82 9.96
N GLY A 77 -13.76 -10.91 10.49
CA GLY A 77 -15.13 -11.33 10.20
C GLY A 77 -15.29 -11.75 8.73
N ASP A 78 -16.27 -11.18 8.05
CA ASP A 78 -16.65 -11.55 6.69
C ASP A 78 -15.87 -10.80 5.60
N GLN A 79 -15.20 -9.70 5.94
CA GLN A 79 -14.49 -8.84 4.99
C GLN A 79 -13.01 -8.69 5.34
N PRO A 80 -12.12 -8.47 4.35
CA PRO A 80 -10.74 -8.15 4.62
C PRO A 80 -10.60 -6.70 5.11
N THR A 81 -9.60 -6.47 5.95
CA THR A 81 -9.25 -5.16 6.49
C THR A 81 -7.78 -4.87 6.23
N LEU A 82 -7.47 -3.59 6.07
CA LEU A 82 -6.09 -3.11 5.99
C LEU A 82 -5.58 -2.82 7.40
N GLN A 83 -4.39 -3.34 7.72
CA GLN A 83 -3.77 -3.19 9.04
C GLN A 83 -2.29 -2.84 8.89
N LEU A 84 -1.73 -2.21 9.92
CA LEU A 84 -0.28 -2.12 10.07
C LEU A 84 0.19 -3.26 10.98
N LYS A 85 1.25 -3.93 10.57
CA LYS A 85 1.88 -4.99 11.36
C LYS A 85 3.35 -4.67 11.58
N GLU A 86 3.81 -4.86 12.81
CA GLU A 86 5.22 -4.73 13.16
C GLU A 86 6.05 -5.76 12.40
N LYS A 87 6.75 -5.29 11.36
CA LYS A 87 7.55 -6.09 10.46
C LYS A 87 8.48 -5.19 9.65
N ASP A 88 9.74 -5.61 9.49
CA ASP A 88 10.67 -5.00 8.54
C ASP A 88 10.30 -5.42 7.10
N ILE A 89 10.26 -4.47 6.18
CA ILE A 89 9.94 -4.74 4.77
C ILE A 89 10.99 -5.65 4.11
N MET A 90 12.26 -5.57 4.53
CA MET A 90 13.32 -6.43 4.04
C MET A 90 13.21 -7.86 4.58
N ASP A 91 12.62 -8.07 5.76
CA ASP A 91 12.29 -9.43 6.22
C ASP A 91 11.27 -10.10 5.31
N LEU A 92 10.29 -9.33 4.80
CA LEU A 92 9.27 -9.82 3.87
C LEU A 92 9.88 -10.10 2.49
N TYR A 93 10.71 -9.18 2.00
CA TYR A 93 11.47 -9.36 0.77
C TYR A 93 12.39 -10.58 0.80
N ASN A 94 12.94 -10.90 1.99
CA ASN A 94 13.84 -12.03 2.25
C ASN A 94 13.17 -13.37 2.52
N GLN A 95 11.84 -13.44 2.50
CA GLN A 95 11.17 -14.73 2.58
C GLN A 95 11.40 -15.55 1.30
N PRO A 96 11.61 -16.88 1.43
CA PRO A 96 11.80 -17.77 0.29
C PRO A 96 10.52 -17.97 -0.53
N GLU A 97 9.36 -17.59 0.03
CA GLU A 97 8.06 -17.62 -0.64
C GLU A 97 7.32 -16.29 -0.42
N PRO A 98 6.41 -15.90 -1.34
CA PRO A 98 5.60 -14.69 -1.20
C PRO A 98 4.73 -14.70 0.06
N VAL A 99 4.86 -13.68 0.90
CA VAL A 99 3.95 -13.49 2.04
C VAL A 99 2.69 -12.77 1.57
N LYS A 100 1.76 -13.51 0.97
CA LYS A 100 0.59 -12.98 0.24
C LYS A 100 -0.24 -11.96 1.03
N SER A 101 -0.35 -12.09 2.35
CA SER A 101 -1.10 -11.14 3.20
C SER A 101 -0.48 -9.74 3.25
N PHE A 102 0.79 -9.57 2.88
CA PHE A 102 1.49 -8.28 2.84
C PHE A 102 1.70 -7.76 1.42
N LEU A 103 1.29 -8.53 0.41
CA LEU A 103 1.53 -8.18 -0.98
C LEU A 103 0.33 -7.47 -1.58
N PHE A 104 0.65 -6.50 -2.43
CA PHE A 104 -0.31 -5.80 -3.26
C PHE A 104 0.18 -5.82 -4.70
N TYR A 105 -0.71 -6.08 -5.64
CA TYR A 105 -0.46 -5.78 -7.04
C TYR A 105 -0.54 -4.27 -7.23
N HIS A 106 0.59 -3.66 -7.58
CA HIS A 106 0.68 -2.27 -8.00
C HIS A 106 0.51 -2.18 -9.51
N SER A 107 -0.56 -1.51 -9.93
CA SER A 107 -0.81 -1.20 -11.34
C SER A 107 -0.75 0.31 -11.53
N GLN A 108 -0.10 0.75 -12.61
CA GLN A 108 0.03 2.16 -12.96
C GLN A 108 -0.59 2.44 -14.32
N SER A 109 -1.54 3.37 -14.36
CA SER A 109 -2.14 3.90 -15.58
C SER A 109 -1.92 5.41 -15.63
N GLY A 110 -0.98 5.84 -16.49
CA GLY A 110 -0.52 7.22 -16.52
C GLY A 110 0.08 7.65 -15.18
N ARG A 111 -0.55 8.63 -14.51
CA ARG A 111 -0.12 9.13 -13.18
C ARG A 111 -0.81 8.43 -12.02
N ASN A 112 -1.81 7.60 -12.29
CA ASN A 112 -2.60 6.94 -11.25
C ASN A 112 -2.01 5.56 -10.98
N SER A 113 -1.89 5.25 -9.70
CA SER A 113 -1.51 3.95 -9.16
C SER A 113 -2.67 3.37 -8.37
N THR A 114 -2.89 2.07 -8.51
CA THR A 114 -3.80 1.29 -7.67
C THR A 114 -3.03 0.20 -6.94
N PHE A 115 -3.55 -0.23 -5.80
CA PHE A 115 -2.96 -1.29 -4.99
C PHE A 115 -4.03 -2.33 -4.66
N GLU A 116 -3.99 -3.45 -5.36
CA GLU A 116 -4.90 -4.56 -5.16
C GLU A 116 -4.29 -5.60 -4.22
N SER A 117 -5.03 -6.09 -3.23
CA SER A 117 -4.59 -7.14 -2.32
C SER A 117 -4.33 -8.46 -3.06
N VAL A 118 -3.15 -9.05 -2.87
CA VAL A 118 -2.84 -10.40 -3.38
C VAL A 118 -3.59 -11.48 -2.61
N ALA A 119 -3.73 -11.33 -1.29
CA ALA A 119 -4.46 -12.30 -0.45
C ALA A 119 -5.98 -12.26 -0.63
N PHE A 120 -6.51 -11.13 -1.11
CA PHE A 120 -7.96 -10.93 -1.30
C PHE A 120 -8.21 -10.28 -2.67
N PRO A 121 -8.18 -11.07 -3.76
CA PRO A 121 -8.40 -10.56 -5.11
C PRO A 121 -9.67 -9.71 -5.25
N GLY A 122 -9.60 -8.62 -6.00
CA GLY A 122 -10.68 -7.66 -6.19
C GLY A 122 -10.80 -6.61 -5.09
N TRP A 123 -9.99 -6.68 -4.01
CA TRP A 123 -9.98 -5.70 -2.93
C TRP A 123 -8.81 -4.73 -3.08
N PHE A 124 -9.11 -3.44 -3.16
CA PHE A 124 -8.13 -2.39 -3.38
C PHE A 124 -7.98 -1.52 -2.14
N ILE A 125 -6.75 -1.05 -1.87
CA ILE A 125 -6.54 0.04 -0.92
C ILE A 125 -7.35 1.25 -1.38
N ALA A 126 -8.12 1.84 -0.48
CA ALA A 126 -8.94 2.99 -0.78
C ALA A 126 -9.03 3.98 0.38
N VAL A 127 -9.42 5.20 0.01
CA VAL A 127 -9.77 6.27 0.95
C VAL A 127 -11.27 6.52 0.83
N SER A 128 -11.98 6.55 1.96
CA SER A 128 -13.41 6.88 1.98
C SER A 128 -13.68 8.31 1.51
N SER A 129 -14.88 8.58 1.01
CA SER A 129 -15.30 9.93 0.63
C SER A 129 -15.28 10.93 1.80
N GLU A 130 -15.60 10.47 3.01
CA GLU A 130 -15.72 11.32 4.20
C GLU A 130 -14.39 11.96 4.63
N GLY A 131 -13.25 11.33 4.31
CA GLY A 131 -11.92 11.83 4.66
C GLY A 131 -11.64 11.82 6.17
N GLY A 132 -10.37 11.86 6.58
CA GLY A 132 -10.00 11.70 8.00
C GLY A 132 -10.28 10.31 8.58
N CYS A 133 -10.84 9.40 7.77
CA CYS A 133 -11.02 8.00 8.11
C CYS A 133 -9.75 7.18 7.86
N PRO A 134 -9.64 6.01 8.50
CA PRO A 134 -8.65 5.00 8.16
C PRO A 134 -8.66 4.66 6.67
N LEU A 135 -7.51 4.30 6.13
CA LEU A 135 -7.44 3.60 4.85
C LEU A 135 -8.18 2.26 4.98
N ILE A 136 -8.92 1.91 3.94
CA ILE A 136 -9.75 0.70 3.90
C ILE A 136 -9.38 -0.17 2.71
N LEU A 137 -9.97 -1.37 2.66
CA LEU A 137 -10.07 -2.16 1.45
C LEU A 137 -11.48 -2.03 0.88
N THR A 138 -11.62 -1.96 -0.44
CA THR A 138 -12.91 -1.90 -1.13
C THR A 138 -12.91 -2.75 -2.41
N GLN A 139 -14.08 -3.27 -2.78
CA GLN A 139 -14.32 -3.85 -4.11
C GLN A 139 -15.02 -2.87 -5.06
N GLU A 140 -15.45 -1.72 -4.53
CA GLU A 140 -16.25 -0.74 -5.26
C GLU A 140 -15.38 0.30 -5.97
N LEU A 141 -14.88 -0.04 -7.15
CA LEU A 141 -14.10 0.88 -7.99
C LEU A 141 -14.99 1.97 -8.61
N GLY A 142 -14.49 3.20 -8.67
CA GLY A 142 -15.14 4.34 -9.34
C GLY A 142 -16.44 4.84 -8.69
N LYS A 143 -16.70 4.45 -7.43
CA LYS A 143 -17.86 4.91 -6.65
C LYS A 143 -17.43 5.98 -5.63
N ALA A 144 -17.92 5.90 -4.38
CA ALA A 144 -17.64 6.87 -3.33
C ALA A 144 -16.19 6.83 -2.84
N ASN A 145 -15.52 5.68 -2.93
CA ASN A 145 -14.16 5.50 -2.43
C ASN A 145 -13.12 5.79 -3.53
N THR A 146 -12.02 6.44 -3.15
CA THR A 146 -10.91 6.72 -4.04
C THR A 146 -9.87 5.61 -3.98
N THR A 147 -9.57 4.98 -5.11
CA THR A 147 -8.54 3.93 -5.27
C THR A 147 -7.34 4.39 -6.10
N ASP A 148 -7.42 5.57 -6.71
CA ASP A 148 -6.37 6.15 -7.54
C ASP A 148 -5.44 7.03 -6.72
N PHE A 149 -4.15 6.68 -6.74
CA PHE A 149 -3.11 7.38 -6.01
C PHE A 149 -2.01 7.90 -6.94
N GLY A 150 -1.55 9.12 -6.69
CA GLY A 150 -0.31 9.65 -7.24
C GLY A 150 0.86 9.31 -6.33
N LEU A 151 1.93 8.78 -6.91
CA LEU A 151 3.20 8.47 -6.23
C LEU A 151 4.25 9.50 -6.65
N THR A 152 4.96 10.06 -5.67
CA THR A 152 6.14 10.91 -5.89
C THR A 152 7.36 10.22 -5.28
N MET A 153 8.33 9.85 -6.11
CA MET A 153 9.60 9.28 -5.66
C MET A 153 10.36 10.31 -4.83
N LEU A 154 10.94 9.87 -3.72
CA LEU A 154 11.81 10.67 -2.88
C LEU A 154 13.25 10.19 -3.13
N PHE A 155 14.13 11.12 -3.54
CA PHE A 155 15.54 10.85 -3.83
C PHE A 155 16.44 11.47 -2.77
#